data_AF-A0A5C3LG41-F1
#
_entry.id   AF-A0A5C3LG41-F1
#
_cell.length_a   1.000
_cell.length_b   1.000
_cell.length_c   1.000
_cell.angle_alpha   90.00
_cell.angle_beta   90.00
_cell.angle_gamma   90.00
#
_symmetry.space_group_name_H-M   'P 1'
#
loop_
_entity.id
_entity.type
_entity.pdbx_description
1 polymer ?
#
loop_
_entity_poly.entity_id
_entity_poly.type
_entity_poly.pdbx_seq_one_letter_code
_entity_poly.pdbx_strand_id
1 'polypeptide(L)'
;MQFTTRFLAILGAVLASQPVVHASSLVSRTVEKRATICNGYAELCERSYGSLAYVGTHNSYAVGVNQLSANQDHNITTQLNDGVRLLQVQAHLENGVIRLCHTSCQLFDGDTFEKYLGTVRTWLDANPNEVLSILIVNADNVPAGQYAAAYAATGLDSISYRPPNPALGYLEWPTLGELIDSNQRLVTFLSTTANQAEVPYLIDQFTNVWETAFNVVTSFDCNVNRQNGDPQNMLYLVNHYLDKLLLGQPVPFIERLNETNAASGPGSLGEQVERCSGQHGRPPNFLLVDFYEYGGGSVFQVASQINGVPYDPVTPVARPQPTSAGTQTSTPRGNNAQPFVQGSHLVALASLFVGSVIVAPFLVL
;
A
#
# COMPACT_ATOMS: atom_id res chain seq x y z
N MET A 1 -33.58 -91.15 -58.21
CA MET A 1 -32.17 -90.77 -58.02
C MET A 1 -31.78 -89.78 -59.11
N GLN A 2 -31.67 -88.50 -58.77
CA GLN A 2 -30.69 -87.54 -59.30
C GLN A 2 -31.05 -86.16 -58.71
N PHE A 3 -30.18 -85.70 -57.81
CA PHE A 3 -30.26 -84.39 -57.15
C PHE A 3 -29.73 -83.31 -58.09
N THR A 4 -30.51 -82.26 -58.33
CA THR A 4 -30.05 -81.01 -58.95
C THR A 4 -29.70 -80.00 -57.87
N THR A 5 -28.42 -79.76 -57.68
CA THR A 5 -27.87 -78.77 -56.72
C THR A 5 -27.75 -77.41 -57.41
N ARG A 6 -28.35 -76.37 -56.81
CA ARG A 6 -28.21 -74.97 -57.23
C ARG A 6 -26.85 -74.42 -56.81
N PHE A 7 -26.12 -73.80 -57.73
CA PHE A 7 -24.94 -72.98 -57.43
C PHE A 7 -25.37 -71.59 -56.95
N LEU A 8 -24.95 -71.20 -55.74
CA LEU A 8 -25.01 -69.83 -55.24
C LEU A 8 -23.59 -69.26 -55.26
N ALA A 9 -23.33 -68.23 -56.06
CA ALA A 9 -22.06 -67.50 -56.05
C ALA A 9 -22.07 -66.48 -54.91
N ILE A 10 -21.14 -66.60 -53.96
CA ILE A 10 -20.92 -65.63 -52.89
C ILE A 10 -19.86 -64.64 -53.39
N LEU A 11 -20.26 -63.37 -53.59
CA LEU A 11 -19.33 -62.25 -53.78
C LEU A 11 -18.69 -61.92 -52.41
N GLY A 12 -17.39 -62.11 -52.27
CA GLY A 12 -16.62 -61.62 -51.13
C GLY A 12 -16.33 -60.13 -51.29
N ALA A 13 -16.85 -59.29 -50.40
CA ALA A 13 -16.47 -57.89 -50.28
C ALA A 13 -15.16 -57.79 -49.48
N VAL A 14 -14.10 -57.26 -50.11
CA VAL A 14 -12.84 -56.92 -49.43
C VAL A 14 -13.00 -55.54 -48.79
N LEU A 15 -13.10 -55.50 -47.46
CA LEU A 15 -13.04 -54.26 -46.68
C LEU A 15 -11.57 -53.80 -46.60
N ALA A 16 -11.23 -52.73 -47.31
CA ALA A 16 -9.94 -52.06 -47.19
C ALA A 16 -9.93 -51.21 -45.90
N SER A 17 -9.09 -51.58 -44.94
CA SER A 17 -8.81 -50.79 -43.74
C SER A 17 -7.96 -49.56 -44.10
N GLN A 18 -8.53 -48.37 -43.96
CA GLN A 18 -7.80 -47.11 -44.06
C GLN A 18 -7.10 -46.83 -42.71
N PRO A 19 -5.82 -46.43 -42.70
CA PRO A 19 -5.14 -46.08 -41.46
C PRO A 19 -5.64 -44.72 -40.94
N VAL A 20 -6.16 -44.72 -39.70
CA VAL A 20 -6.53 -43.49 -38.98
C VAL A 20 -5.25 -42.82 -38.51
N VAL A 21 -4.81 -41.80 -39.24
CA VAL A 21 -3.68 -40.94 -38.83
C VAL A 21 -4.16 -40.06 -37.68
N HIS A 22 -3.76 -40.40 -36.45
CA HIS A 22 -3.96 -39.53 -35.30
C HIS A 22 -2.98 -38.36 -35.41
N ALA A 23 -3.47 -37.19 -35.78
CA ALA A 23 -2.71 -35.95 -35.69
C ALA A 23 -2.54 -35.61 -34.19
N SER A 24 -1.37 -35.90 -33.63
CA SER A 24 -0.99 -35.42 -32.31
C SER A 24 -0.84 -33.90 -32.38
N SER A 25 -1.80 -33.17 -31.83
CA SER A 25 -1.68 -31.73 -31.59
C SER A 25 -0.61 -31.51 -30.53
N LEU A 26 0.57 -31.06 -30.96
CA LEU A 26 1.57 -30.52 -30.05
C LEU A 26 1.00 -29.23 -29.46
N VAL A 27 0.48 -29.30 -28.23
CA VAL A 27 0.17 -28.12 -27.43
C VAL A 27 1.51 -27.42 -27.20
N SER A 28 1.74 -26.31 -27.91
CA SER A 28 2.86 -25.42 -27.65
C SER A 28 2.67 -24.83 -26.25
N ARG A 29 3.27 -25.46 -25.24
CA ARG A 29 3.35 -24.88 -23.89
C ARG A 29 4.23 -23.65 -24.01
N THR A 30 3.62 -22.47 -24.03
CA THR A 30 4.32 -21.23 -23.76
C THR A 30 4.96 -21.37 -22.38
N VAL A 31 6.29 -21.32 -22.33
CA VAL A 31 7.02 -21.24 -21.07
C VAL A 31 6.73 -19.85 -20.52
N GLU A 32 5.73 -19.74 -19.64
CA GLU A 32 5.49 -18.51 -18.89
C GLU A 32 6.65 -18.30 -17.92
N LYS A 33 7.23 -17.10 -17.97
CA LYS A 33 8.27 -16.68 -17.05
C LYS A 33 7.62 -16.43 -15.70
N ARG A 34 7.85 -17.34 -14.75
CA ARG A 34 7.43 -17.14 -13.36
C ARG A 34 8.35 -16.17 -12.63
N ALA A 35 7.76 -15.34 -11.77
CA ALA A 35 8.50 -14.55 -10.81
C ALA A 35 9.32 -15.46 -9.89
N THR A 36 10.61 -15.21 -9.80
CA THR A 36 11.52 -15.96 -8.91
C THR A 36 11.86 -15.19 -7.63
N ILE A 37 11.53 -13.90 -7.60
CA ILE A 37 11.68 -12.98 -6.48
C ILE A 37 10.44 -12.10 -6.47
N CYS A 38 9.81 -11.95 -5.32
CA CYS A 38 8.59 -11.18 -5.14
C CYS A 38 8.76 -10.28 -3.91
N ASN A 39 8.64 -8.97 -4.10
CA ASN A 39 8.92 -7.98 -3.05
C ASN A 39 10.28 -8.21 -2.34
N GLY A 40 11.32 -8.53 -3.12
CA GLY A 40 12.69 -8.75 -2.64
C GLY A 40 13.06 -10.17 -2.19
N TYR A 41 12.09 -11.09 -2.03
CA TYR A 41 12.35 -12.44 -1.51
C TYR A 41 11.75 -13.54 -2.39
N ALA A 42 12.44 -14.67 -2.56
CA ALA A 42 11.94 -15.81 -3.32
C ALA A 42 10.79 -16.52 -2.59
N GLU A 43 10.91 -16.58 -1.26
CA GLU A 43 10.00 -17.23 -0.33
C GLU A 43 8.59 -16.62 -0.34
N LEU A 44 8.47 -15.37 -0.79
CA LEU A 44 7.20 -14.66 -0.83
C LEU A 44 6.40 -14.93 -2.11
N CYS A 45 7.00 -15.47 -3.17
CA CYS A 45 6.29 -15.67 -4.43
C CYS A 45 5.13 -16.66 -4.34
N GLU A 46 5.27 -17.71 -3.52
CA GLU A 46 4.23 -18.73 -3.33
C GLU A 46 3.27 -18.40 -2.18
N ARG A 47 3.45 -17.24 -1.53
CA ARG A 47 2.62 -16.81 -0.40
C ARG A 47 1.43 -16.00 -0.91
N SER A 48 0.23 -16.31 -0.42
CA SER A 48 -0.98 -15.50 -0.65
C SER A 48 -0.74 -14.06 -0.19
N TYR A 49 -1.15 -13.08 -0.98
CA TYR A 49 -1.06 -11.66 -0.64
C TYR A 49 -1.66 -11.36 0.75
N GLY A 50 -2.78 -11.99 1.09
CA GLY A 50 -3.43 -11.81 2.38
C GLY A 50 -2.86 -12.63 3.54
N SER A 51 -1.79 -13.41 3.29
CA SER A 51 -1.00 -14.09 4.32
C SER A 51 0.28 -13.33 4.72
N LEU A 52 0.49 -12.14 4.15
CA LEU A 52 1.69 -11.32 4.34
C LEU A 52 1.36 -10.00 5.03
N ALA A 53 2.38 -9.44 5.68
CA ALA A 53 2.40 -8.11 6.26
C ALA A 53 3.22 -7.16 5.38
N TYR A 54 2.70 -5.96 5.15
CA TYR A 54 3.33 -4.90 4.36
C TYR A 54 3.47 -3.64 5.23
N VAL A 55 4.68 -3.08 5.25
CA VAL A 55 4.87 -1.73 5.81
C VAL A 55 4.18 -0.74 4.90
N GLY A 56 3.35 0.12 5.51
CA GLY A 56 2.66 1.19 4.85
C GLY A 56 2.97 2.55 5.44
N THR A 57 2.87 3.60 4.63
CA THR A 57 3.09 4.98 5.04
C THR A 57 1.78 5.76 5.02
N HIS A 58 1.39 6.31 6.17
CA HIS A 58 0.22 7.18 6.31
C HIS A 58 0.49 8.53 5.64
N ASN A 59 -0.52 9.03 4.91
CA ASN A 59 -0.43 10.20 4.03
C ASN A 59 0.91 10.29 3.31
N SER A 60 1.27 9.21 2.61
CA SER A 60 2.58 9.02 1.96
C SER A 60 3.08 10.22 1.15
N TYR A 61 2.18 11.03 0.59
CA TYR A 61 2.49 12.24 -0.18
C TYR A 61 2.83 13.47 0.68
N ALA A 62 2.46 13.49 1.96
CA ALA A 62 2.62 14.60 2.89
C ALA A 62 4.06 14.68 3.39
N VAL A 63 4.96 15.04 2.48
CA VAL A 63 6.40 15.04 2.71
C VAL A 63 6.87 16.42 3.15
N GLY A 64 7.55 16.50 4.30
CA GLY A 64 8.11 17.77 4.75
C GLY A 64 8.83 17.69 6.09
N VAL A 65 9.82 18.58 6.25
CA VAL A 65 10.56 18.74 7.52
C VAL A 65 10.01 19.97 8.25
N ASN A 66 9.78 19.85 9.57
CA ASN A 66 9.23 20.91 10.42
C ASN A 66 7.82 21.41 10.01
N GLN A 67 7.03 20.59 9.32
CA GLN A 67 5.64 20.91 8.98
C GLN A 67 4.72 20.05 9.84
N LEU A 68 3.74 20.67 10.50
CA LEU A 68 2.82 19.96 11.40
C LEU A 68 1.90 18.97 10.67
N SER A 69 1.69 19.20 9.37
CA SER A 69 0.88 18.38 8.47
C SER A 69 1.70 17.37 7.66
N ALA A 70 3.03 17.30 7.88
CA ALA A 70 3.84 16.27 7.26
C ALA A 70 3.72 14.95 8.02
N ASN A 71 3.66 13.85 7.26
CA ASN A 71 3.63 12.50 7.79
C ASN A 71 4.87 11.70 7.40
N GLN A 72 5.67 12.16 6.43
CA GLN A 72 6.88 11.48 5.96
C GLN A 72 8.02 12.48 5.68
N ASP A 73 9.28 12.06 5.82
CA ASP A 73 10.45 12.88 5.46
C ASP A 73 10.86 12.75 3.99
N HIS A 74 10.54 11.61 3.37
CA HIS A 74 11.08 11.22 2.07
C HIS A 74 10.01 11.08 1.00
N ASN A 75 10.38 11.31 -0.25
CA ASN A 75 9.47 11.16 -1.39
C ASN A 75 9.06 9.70 -1.63
N ILE A 76 8.03 9.52 -2.46
CA ILE A 76 7.44 8.20 -2.78
C ILE A 76 8.46 7.21 -3.33
N THR A 77 9.34 7.64 -4.23
CA THR A 77 10.38 6.75 -4.78
C THR A 77 11.31 6.23 -3.68
N THR A 78 11.66 7.06 -2.70
CA THR A 78 12.54 6.66 -1.58
C THR A 78 11.79 5.70 -0.65
N GLN A 79 10.55 6.03 -0.25
CA GLN A 79 9.69 5.14 0.54
C GLN A 79 9.61 3.74 -0.08
N LEU A 80 9.33 3.67 -1.38
CA LEU A 80 9.22 2.41 -2.11
C LEU A 80 10.56 1.67 -2.23
N ASN A 81 11.67 2.37 -2.49
CA ASN A 81 13.00 1.75 -2.54
C ASN A 81 13.43 1.17 -1.19
N ASP A 82 13.02 1.79 -0.09
CA ASP A 82 13.36 1.34 1.27
C ASP A 82 12.54 0.13 1.74
N GLY A 83 11.44 -0.20 1.04
CA GLY A 83 10.64 -1.39 1.30
C GLY A 83 9.17 -1.16 1.61
N VAL A 84 8.68 0.09 1.55
CA VAL A 84 7.25 0.38 1.72
C VAL A 84 6.45 -0.29 0.59
N ARG A 85 5.37 -1.01 0.94
CA ARG A 85 4.50 -1.71 -0.03
C ARG A 85 3.02 -1.42 0.14
N LEU A 86 2.68 -0.46 1.01
CA LEU A 86 1.37 0.19 1.04
C LEU A 86 1.56 1.71 1.07
N LEU A 87 0.93 2.42 0.15
CA LEU A 87 0.87 3.87 0.16
C LEU A 87 -0.56 4.30 0.51
N GLN A 88 -0.76 4.86 1.70
CA GLN A 88 -2.05 5.49 2.02
C GLN A 88 -2.04 6.93 1.54
N VAL A 89 -3.12 7.36 0.89
CA VAL A 89 -3.34 8.75 0.49
C VAL A 89 -4.70 9.24 0.95
N GLN A 90 -4.84 10.54 1.16
CA GLN A 90 -6.12 11.19 1.43
C GLN A 90 -6.48 12.10 0.26
N ALA A 91 -7.60 11.80 -0.39
CA ALA A 91 -8.04 12.43 -1.61
C ALA A 91 -9.20 13.39 -1.33
N HIS A 92 -9.08 14.60 -1.89
CA HIS A 92 -10.07 15.66 -1.83
C HIS A 92 -10.38 16.16 -3.24
N LEU A 93 -11.62 16.58 -3.49
CA LEU A 93 -12.04 17.15 -4.77
C LEU A 93 -11.97 18.68 -4.70
N GLU A 94 -10.93 19.26 -5.33
CA GLU A 94 -10.76 20.70 -5.37
C GLU A 94 -10.89 21.20 -6.81
N ASN A 95 -11.86 22.09 -7.05
CA ASN A 95 -12.14 22.68 -8.36
C ASN A 95 -12.31 21.65 -9.49
N GLY A 96 -12.90 20.49 -9.18
CA GLY A 96 -13.14 19.41 -10.13
C GLY A 96 -11.92 18.51 -10.40
N VAL A 97 -10.83 18.67 -9.64
CA VAL A 97 -9.63 17.84 -9.74
C VAL A 97 -9.38 17.15 -8.41
N ILE A 98 -9.07 15.85 -8.44
CA ILE A 98 -8.69 15.10 -7.24
C ILE A 98 -7.26 15.50 -6.85
N ARG A 99 -7.12 16.07 -5.66
CA ARG A 99 -5.83 16.45 -5.05
C ARG A 99 -5.59 15.65 -3.78
N LEU A 100 -4.32 15.52 -3.43
CA LEU A 100 -3.90 14.88 -2.19
C LEU A 100 -3.66 15.95 -1.14
N CYS A 101 -4.53 16.01 -0.13
CA CYS A 101 -4.53 17.12 0.80
C CYS A 101 -4.68 16.65 2.24
N HIS A 102 -3.95 17.28 3.17
CA HIS A 102 -4.03 16.93 4.58
C HIS A 102 -5.23 17.64 5.20
N THR A 103 -6.34 16.94 5.44
CA THR A 103 -7.63 17.50 5.88
C THR A 103 -8.27 18.50 4.90
N SER A 104 -7.49 19.42 4.34
CA SER A 104 -7.82 20.37 3.28
C SER A 104 -6.54 20.82 2.57
N CYS A 105 -6.65 21.27 1.32
CA CYS A 105 -5.48 21.69 0.52
C CYS A 105 -4.82 22.98 1.04
N GLN A 106 -5.51 23.74 1.89
CA GLN A 106 -4.95 24.91 2.57
C GLN A 106 -3.94 24.51 3.67
N LEU A 107 -4.11 23.35 4.28
CA LEU A 107 -3.27 22.87 5.38
C LEU A 107 -2.04 22.11 4.86
N PHE A 108 -2.22 21.33 3.79
CA PHE A 108 -1.14 20.76 2.99
C PHE A 108 -1.69 20.36 1.62
N ASP A 109 -0.94 20.64 0.56
CA ASP A 109 -1.26 20.23 -0.81
C ASP A 109 -0.11 19.42 -1.40
N GLY A 110 -0.36 18.12 -1.55
CA GLY A 110 0.51 17.11 -2.13
C GLY A 110 0.44 16.98 -3.64
N ASP A 111 -0.20 17.93 -4.31
CA ASP A 111 -0.48 17.93 -5.74
C ASP A 111 -1.62 16.99 -6.19
N THR A 112 -1.86 16.91 -7.50
CA THR A 112 -2.93 16.08 -8.05
C THR A 112 -2.68 14.59 -7.81
N PHE A 113 -3.77 13.85 -7.60
CA PHE A 113 -3.72 12.40 -7.49
C PHE A 113 -3.16 11.74 -8.77
N GLU A 114 -3.47 12.28 -9.95
CA GLU A 114 -2.90 11.80 -11.21
C GLU A 114 -1.36 11.90 -11.25
N LYS A 115 -0.79 13.03 -10.83
CA LYS A 115 0.68 13.20 -10.78
C LYS A 115 1.32 12.23 -9.79
N TYR A 116 0.68 12.03 -8.65
CA TYR A 116 1.08 11.04 -7.66
C TYR A 116 1.12 9.63 -8.27
N LEU A 117 0.04 9.22 -8.94
CA LEU A 117 -0.05 7.94 -9.65
C LEU A 117 1.02 7.82 -10.76
N GLY A 118 1.37 8.90 -11.45
CA GLY A 118 2.46 8.89 -12.43
C GLY A 118 3.83 8.54 -11.83
N THR A 119 4.08 8.97 -10.59
CA THR A 119 5.31 8.60 -9.84
C THR A 119 5.29 7.11 -9.49
N VAL A 120 4.14 6.62 -8.99
CA VAL A 120 3.94 5.20 -8.69
C VAL A 120 4.14 4.34 -9.93
N ARG A 121 3.51 4.71 -11.06
CA ARG A 121 3.63 4.02 -12.34
C ARG A 121 5.09 3.89 -12.77
N THR A 122 5.82 5.00 -12.73
CA THR A 122 7.24 5.04 -13.12
C THR A 122 8.05 4.06 -12.28
N TRP A 123 7.79 3.98 -10.97
CA TRP A 123 8.48 3.04 -10.09
C TRP A 123 8.08 1.57 -10.38
N LEU A 124 6.80 1.27 -10.59
CA LEU A 124 6.34 -0.10 -10.90
C LEU A 124 6.86 -0.60 -12.25
N ASP A 125 7.14 0.29 -13.20
CA ASP A 125 7.77 -0.06 -14.48
C ASP A 125 9.26 -0.39 -14.33
N ALA A 126 9.96 0.33 -13.45
CA ALA A 126 11.35 0.04 -13.13
C ALA A 126 11.52 -1.24 -12.27
N ASN A 127 10.46 -1.66 -11.57
CA ASN A 127 10.49 -2.76 -10.61
C ASN A 127 9.39 -3.79 -10.92
N PRO A 128 9.60 -4.69 -11.92
CA PRO A 128 8.57 -5.61 -12.41
C PRO A 128 8.23 -6.76 -11.44
N ASN A 129 9.06 -6.98 -10.43
CA ASN A 129 8.90 -8.06 -9.43
C ASN A 129 8.25 -7.57 -8.13
N GLU A 130 7.61 -6.41 -8.17
CA GLU A 130 7.03 -5.75 -7.01
C GLU A 130 5.50 -5.73 -7.14
N VAL A 131 4.83 -6.09 -6.04
CA VAL A 131 3.40 -5.91 -5.82
C VAL A 131 3.22 -4.80 -4.80
N LEU A 132 2.45 -3.79 -5.18
CA LEU A 132 2.22 -2.58 -4.40
C LEU A 132 0.73 -2.40 -4.09
N SER A 133 0.45 -1.83 -2.93
CA SER A 133 -0.91 -1.46 -2.54
C SER A 133 -1.07 0.05 -2.40
N ILE A 134 -2.22 0.57 -2.81
CA ILE A 134 -2.65 1.95 -2.53
C ILE A 134 -3.95 1.88 -1.73
N LEU A 135 -4.02 2.63 -0.64
CA LEU A 135 -5.26 2.85 0.10
C LEU A 135 -5.65 4.32 -0.05
N ILE A 136 -6.80 4.57 -0.65
CA ILE A 136 -7.33 5.92 -0.89
C ILE A 136 -8.40 6.21 0.17
N VAL A 137 -8.09 7.11 1.09
CA VAL A 137 -9.08 7.75 1.97
C VAL A 137 -9.83 8.80 1.16
N ASN A 138 -11.04 8.46 0.74
CA ASN A 138 -11.91 9.29 -0.08
C ASN A 138 -12.72 10.27 0.78
N ALA A 139 -12.08 11.35 1.21
CA ALA A 139 -12.63 12.29 2.19
C ALA A 139 -13.89 13.01 1.69
N ASP A 140 -14.05 13.19 0.38
CA ASP A 140 -15.19 13.92 -0.21
C ASP A 140 -16.25 13.02 -0.86
N ASN A 141 -16.18 11.70 -0.65
CA ASN A 141 -17.10 10.72 -1.28
C ASN A 141 -17.14 10.86 -2.81
N VAL A 142 -15.99 11.14 -3.42
CA VAL A 142 -15.85 11.27 -4.87
C VAL A 142 -16.23 9.94 -5.53
N PRO A 143 -17.08 9.90 -6.57
CA PRO A 143 -17.43 8.65 -7.25
C PRO A 143 -16.22 7.93 -7.84
N ALA A 144 -16.20 6.59 -7.76
CA ALA A 144 -15.12 5.75 -8.27
C ALA A 144 -14.71 6.07 -9.72
N GLY A 145 -15.67 6.39 -10.60
CA GLY A 145 -15.40 6.75 -12.00
C GLY A 145 -14.47 7.96 -12.18
N GLN A 146 -14.41 8.90 -11.24
CA GLN A 146 -13.45 10.02 -11.32
C GLN A 146 -12.02 9.58 -11.01
N TYR A 147 -11.83 8.64 -10.09
CA TYR A 147 -10.52 8.03 -9.84
C TYR A 147 -10.05 7.23 -11.07
N ALA A 148 -10.97 6.52 -11.75
CA ALA A 148 -10.63 5.74 -12.95
C ALA A 148 -9.96 6.58 -14.06
N ALA A 149 -10.33 7.86 -14.19
CA ALA A 149 -9.70 8.77 -15.16
C ALA A 149 -8.19 8.95 -14.89
N ALA A 150 -7.80 9.14 -13.62
CA ALA A 150 -6.39 9.27 -13.22
C ALA A 150 -5.62 7.95 -13.40
N TYR A 151 -6.25 6.82 -13.11
CA TYR A 151 -5.66 5.49 -13.34
C TYR A 151 -5.43 5.23 -14.84
N ALA A 152 -6.40 5.56 -15.70
CA ALA A 152 -6.26 5.43 -17.15
C ALA A 152 -5.21 6.38 -17.73
N ALA A 153 -5.16 7.64 -17.27
CA ALA A 153 -4.18 8.63 -17.72
C ALA A 153 -2.73 8.21 -17.42
N THR A 154 -2.52 7.43 -16.35
CA THR A 154 -1.21 6.93 -15.93
C THR A 154 -0.95 5.49 -16.39
N GLY A 155 -1.91 4.81 -17.01
CA GLY A 155 -1.82 3.41 -17.40
C GLY A 155 -1.70 2.44 -16.21
N LEU A 156 -2.13 2.85 -15.01
CA LEU A 156 -2.18 1.96 -13.85
C LEU A 156 -3.37 1.01 -13.90
N ASP A 157 -4.46 1.40 -14.56
CA ASP A 157 -5.65 0.56 -14.79
C ASP A 157 -5.34 -0.79 -15.46
N SER A 158 -4.28 -0.84 -16.28
CA SER A 158 -3.84 -2.05 -16.99
C SER A 158 -3.02 -3.00 -16.13
N ILE A 159 -2.50 -2.56 -14.98
CA ILE A 159 -1.71 -3.38 -14.05
C ILE A 159 -2.38 -3.54 -12.69
N SER A 160 -3.57 -2.97 -12.49
CA SER A 160 -4.31 -3.12 -11.25
C SER A 160 -5.01 -4.48 -11.18
N TYR A 161 -4.91 -5.12 -10.01
CA TYR A 161 -5.60 -6.35 -9.68
C TYR A 161 -7.12 -6.15 -9.65
N ARG A 162 -7.83 -7.09 -10.29
CA ARG A 162 -9.29 -7.13 -10.35
C ARG A 162 -9.76 -8.40 -9.66
N PRO A 163 -10.25 -8.31 -8.41
CA PRO A 163 -10.69 -9.50 -7.70
C PRO A 163 -11.91 -10.13 -8.40
N PRO A 164 -12.04 -11.46 -8.40
CA PRO A 164 -13.17 -12.14 -9.03
C PRO A 164 -14.50 -11.89 -8.30
N ASN A 165 -14.43 -11.49 -7.02
CA ASN A 165 -15.58 -11.13 -6.19
C ASN A 165 -15.35 -9.77 -5.52
N PRO A 166 -16.41 -9.00 -5.18
CA PRO A 166 -16.27 -7.72 -4.50
C PRO A 166 -15.62 -7.81 -3.11
N ALA A 167 -15.79 -8.94 -2.42
CA ALA A 167 -15.17 -9.22 -1.13
C ALA A 167 -14.44 -10.57 -1.21
N LEU A 168 -13.22 -10.62 -0.69
CA LEU A 168 -12.40 -11.82 -0.60
C LEU A 168 -12.03 -12.11 0.85
N GLY A 169 -12.10 -13.37 1.23
CA GLY A 169 -11.46 -13.85 2.44
C GLY A 169 -9.94 -13.65 2.36
N TYR A 170 -9.26 -13.42 3.49
CA TYR A 170 -7.82 -13.10 3.50
C TYR A 170 -6.93 -14.17 2.83
N LEU A 171 -7.34 -15.45 2.83
CA LEU A 171 -6.61 -16.53 2.13
C LEU A 171 -7.07 -16.75 0.68
N GLU A 172 -8.14 -16.08 0.24
CA GLU A 172 -8.64 -16.16 -1.14
C GLU A 172 -7.91 -15.20 -2.08
N TRP A 173 -7.05 -14.33 -1.53
CA TRP A 173 -6.17 -13.48 -2.32
C TRP A 173 -5.11 -14.32 -3.05
N PRO A 174 -4.79 -13.99 -4.31
CA PRO A 174 -3.75 -14.69 -5.07
C PRO A 174 -2.38 -14.55 -4.41
N THR A 175 -1.46 -15.41 -4.81
CA THR A 175 -0.06 -15.31 -4.42
C THR A 175 0.62 -14.08 -5.04
N LEU A 176 1.72 -13.63 -4.45
CA LEU A 176 2.51 -12.54 -5.07
C LEU A 176 3.05 -12.94 -6.45
N GLY A 177 3.45 -14.20 -6.62
CA GLY A 177 3.89 -14.73 -7.91
C GLY A 177 2.80 -14.65 -8.96
N GLU A 178 1.56 -15.05 -8.64
CA GLU A 178 0.42 -14.94 -9.56
C GLU A 178 0.08 -13.49 -9.92
N LEU A 179 0.16 -12.56 -8.97
CA LEU A 179 -0.04 -11.12 -9.24
C LEU A 179 1.04 -10.57 -10.19
N ILE A 180 2.29 -10.99 -10.02
CA ILE A 180 3.40 -10.56 -10.89
C ILE A 180 3.30 -11.21 -12.28
N ASP A 181 3.07 -12.52 -12.34
CA ASP A 181 3.00 -13.29 -13.59
C ASP A 181 1.83 -12.82 -14.48
N SER A 182 0.71 -12.43 -13.86
CA SER A 182 -0.44 -11.84 -14.57
C SER A 182 -0.33 -10.33 -14.79
N ASN A 183 0.79 -9.71 -14.38
CA ASN A 183 1.05 -8.26 -14.39
C ASN A 183 -0.05 -7.42 -13.69
N GLN A 184 -0.77 -8.02 -12.75
CA GLN A 184 -1.76 -7.37 -11.88
C GLN A 184 -1.11 -6.97 -10.55
N ARG A 185 -0.09 -6.12 -10.63
CA ARG A 185 0.84 -5.82 -9.54
C ARG A 185 0.42 -4.66 -8.64
N LEU A 186 -0.70 -4.00 -8.92
CA LEU A 186 -1.23 -2.92 -8.10
C LEU A 186 -2.58 -3.30 -7.46
N VAL A 187 -2.65 -3.35 -6.13
CA VAL A 187 -3.90 -3.56 -5.39
C VAL A 187 -4.38 -2.20 -4.86
N THR A 188 -5.58 -1.75 -5.23
CA THR A 188 -6.11 -0.47 -4.75
C THR A 188 -7.36 -0.67 -3.91
N PHE A 189 -7.37 -0.10 -2.70
CA PHE A 189 -8.53 0.03 -1.84
C PHE A 189 -9.05 1.47 -1.85
N LEU A 190 -10.36 1.64 -1.86
CA LEU A 190 -11.05 2.94 -1.77
C LEU A 190 -12.00 2.91 -0.56
N SER A 191 -11.86 3.88 0.35
CA SER A 191 -12.51 3.86 1.66
C SER A 191 -14.03 4.08 1.61
N THR A 192 -14.53 4.80 0.62
CA THR A 192 -15.96 5.03 0.37
C THR A 192 -16.25 5.08 -1.11
N THR A 193 -17.52 4.85 -1.49
CA THR A 193 -18.05 4.97 -2.86
C THR A 193 -17.36 4.11 -3.93
N ALA A 194 -16.64 3.06 -3.51
CA ALA A 194 -16.17 2.02 -4.40
C ALA A 194 -17.34 1.37 -5.15
N ASN A 195 -17.14 1.15 -6.45
CA ASN A 195 -18.13 0.53 -7.31
C ASN A 195 -17.41 -0.40 -8.29
N GLN A 196 -17.18 -1.64 -7.88
CA GLN A 196 -16.43 -2.61 -8.68
C GLN A 196 -17.16 -3.07 -9.96
N ALA A 197 -18.45 -2.79 -10.10
CA ALA A 197 -19.16 -3.00 -11.36
C ALA A 197 -18.77 -1.94 -12.42
N GLU A 198 -18.41 -0.73 -11.98
CA GLU A 198 -17.98 0.38 -12.84
C GLU A 198 -16.45 0.42 -12.99
N VAL A 199 -15.72 0.31 -11.88
CA VAL A 199 -14.26 0.36 -11.81
C VAL A 199 -13.74 -0.88 -11.07
N PRO A 200 -13.54 -2.01 -11.75
CA PRO A 200 -13.37 -3.33 -11.12
C PRO A 200 -12.10 -3.51 -10.29
N TYR A 201 -11.12 -2.61 -10.44
CA TYR A 201 -9.87 -2.63 -9.69
C TYR A 201 -9.82 -1.68 -8.50
N LEU A 202 -10.88 -0.87 -8.28
CA LEU A 202 -11.03 -0.07 -7.05
C LEU A 202 -11.85 -0.88 -6.06
N ILE A 203 -11.15 -1.57 -5.18
CA ILE A 203 -11.71 -2.50 -4.21
C ILE A 203 -12.30 -1.72 -3.04
N ASP A 204 -13.53 -2.02 -2.63
CA ASP A 204 -14.09 -1.42 -1.42
C ASP A 204 -13.23 -1.81 -0.21
N GLN A 205 -12.70 -0.82 0.50
CA GLN A 205 -11.83 -1.06 1.64
C GLN A 205 -12.58 -1.87 2.68
N PHE A 206 -13.75 -1.41 3.13
CA PHE A 206 -14.36 -1.97 4.34
C PHE A 206 -15.04 -3.32 4.12
N THR A 207 -15.24 -3.78 2.89
CA THR A 207 -15.60 -5.18 2.63
C THR A 207 -14.40 -6.14 2.61
N ASN A 208 -13.17 -5.62 2.48
CA ASN A 208 -11.95 -6.44 2.32
C ASN A 208 -10.89 -6.22 3.41
N VAL A 209 -10.89 -5.07 4.08
CA VAL A 209 -9.89 -4.59 5.04
C VAL A 209 -10.63 -3.87 6.17
N TRP A 210 -10.49 -4.36 7.40
CA TRP A 210 -10.88 -3.58 8.58
C TRP A 210 -9.64 -2.92 9.18
N GLU A 211 -9.84 -1.96 10.07
CA GLU A 211 -8.73 -1.24 10.70
C GLU A 211 -8.94 -0.96 12.19
N THR A 212 -7.84 -0.76 12.91
CA THR A 212 -7.84 -0.30 14.30
C THR A 212 -8.14 1.20 14.39
N ALA A 213 -8.35 1.71 15.60
CA ALA A 213 -8.53 3.15 15.82
C ALA A 213 -7.34 3.96 15.29
N PHE A 214 -7.62 5.12 14.71
CA PHE A 214 -6.65 6.10 14.22
C PHE A 214 -6.67 7.38 15.06
N ASN A 215 -5.70 8.27 14.81
CA ASN A 215 -5.49 9.50 15.58
C ASN A 215 -5.37 9.27 17.09
N VAL A 216 -4.73 8.16 17.47
CA VAL A 216 -4.58 7.77 18.87
C VAL A 216 -3.52 8.63 19.55
N VAL A 217 -3.83 9.12 20.75
CA VAL A 217 -2.93 9.99 21.55
C VAL A 217 -2.42 9.33 22.83
N THR A 218 -2.72 8.04 22.99
CA THR A 218 -2.42 7.27 24.21
C THR A 218 -1.68 5.99 23.88
N SER A 219 -2.41 4.96 23.43
CA SER A 219 -1.89 3.62 23.22
C SER A 219 -2.61 2.94 22.07
N PHE A 220 -1.88 2.11 21.34
CA PHE A 220 -2.42 1.31 20.25
C PHE A 220 -3.14 0.06 20.78
N ASP A 221 -4.37 -0.16 20.31
CA ASP A 221 -5.13 -1.38 20.59
C ASP A 221 -5.15 -2.32 19.37
N CYS A 222 -5.94 -3.39 19.47
CA CYS A 222 -6.19 -4.34 18.38
C CYS A 222 -7.69 -4.47 18.10
N ASN A 223 -8.49 -3.47 18.49
CA ASN A 223 -9.94 -3.53 18.35
C ASN A 223 -10.34 -3.17 16.93
N VAL A 224 -11.39 -3.83 16.45
CA VAL A 224 -12.01 -3.47 15.17
C VAL A 224 -12.68 -2.09 15.34
N ASN A 225 -12.28 -1.11 14.51
CA ASN A 225 -12.84 0.24 14.53
C ASN A 225 -13.79 0.52 13.36
N ARG A 226 -13.35 0.24 12.13
CA ARG A 226 -14.16 0.39 10.91
C ARG A 226 -14.12 -0.88 10.05
N GLN A 227 -15.29 -1.32 9.59
CA GLN A 227 -15.51 -2.53 8.82
C GLN A 227 -16.89 -2.55 8.15
N ASN A 228 -17.03 -3.35 7.10
CA ASN A 228 -18.27 -3.71 6.43
C ASN A 228 -18.18 -5.17 5.96
N GLY A 229 -18.12 -6.09 6.91
CA GLY A 229 -17.91 -7.51 6.67
C GLY A 229 -17.61 -8.24 7.97
N ASP A 230 -17.16 -9.47 7.88
CA ASP A 230 -16.69 -10.25 9.03
C ASP A 230 -15.17 -10.05 9.24
N PRO A 231 -14.76 -9.35 10.32
CA PRO A 231 -13.35 -9.09 10.59
C PRO A 231 -12.46 -10.34 10.69
N GLN A 232 -13.05 -11.50 11.02
CA GLN A 232 -12.30 -12.76 11.08
C GLN A 232 -11.81 -13.24 9.71
N ASN A 233 -12.54 -12.86 8.66
CA ASN A 233 -12.27 -13.30 7.29
C ASN A 233 -11.64 -12.23 6.40
N MET A 234 -11.58 -10.97 6.83
CA MET A 234 -11.04 -9.85 6.03
C MET A 234 -9.52 -9.70 6.22
N LEU A 235 -8.84 -8.93 5.37
CA LEU A 235 -7.52 -8.38 5.71
C LEU A 235 -7.67 -7.36 6.85
N TYR A 236 -6.55 -6.97 7.48
CA TYR A 236 -6.61 -5.83 8.40
C TYR A 236 -5.37 -4.97 8.47
N LEU A 237 -5.63 -3.70 8.79
CA LEU A 237 -4.67 -2.64 8.92
C LEU A 237 -4.57 -2.20 10.38
N VAL A 238 -3.35 -2.10 10.89
CA VAL A 238 -3.10 -1.38 12.15
C VAL A 238 -2.69 0.04 11.84
N ASN A 239 -3.44 1.00 12.38
CA ASN A 239 -3.08 2.41 12.39
C ASN A 239 -2.03 2.60 13.51
N HIS A 240 -0.75 2.53 13.15
CA HIS A 240 0.39 2.62 14.07
C HIS A 240 1.17 3.93 13.89
N TYR A 241 0.47 5.05 14.04
CA TYR A 241 1.06 6.38 14.11
C TYR A 241 0.49 7.08 15.34
N LEU A 242 1.37 7.53 16.22
CA LEU A 242 0.98 8.14 17.49
C LEU A 242 0.87 9.64 17.30
N ASP A 243 -0.25 10.22 17.73
CA ASP A 243 -0.46 11.65 17.71
C ASP A 243 -0.28 12.27 19.09
N LYS A 244 -0.08 13.58 19.08
CA LYS A 244 -0.31 14.46 20.23
C LYS A 244 -1.34 15.52 19.84
N LEU A 245 -2.03 16.08 20.82
CA LEU A 245 -2.93 17.20 20.57
C LEU A 245 -2.16 18.52 20.58
N LEU A 246 -2.23 19.25 19.47
CA LEU A 246 -1.77 20.63 19.37
C LEU A 246 -2.99 21.51 19.05
N LEU A 247 -3.32 22.42 19.95
CA LEU A 247 -4.54 23.26 19.84
C LEU A 247 -5.83 22.43 19.63
N GLY A 248 -5.89 21.23 20.24
CA GLY A 248 -7.02 20.31 20.12
C GLY A 248 -7.06 19.50 18.83
N GLN A 249 -6.08 19.65 17.93
CA GLN A 249 -5.96 18.87 16.70
C GLN A 249 -4.88 17.81 16.83
N PRO A 250 -5.11 16.57 16.36
CA PRO A 250 -4.08 15.56 16.32
C PRO A 250 -2.98 15.96 15.32
N VAL A 251 -1.73 15.83 15.74
CA VAL A 251 -0.54 15.97 14.90
C VAL A 251 0.46 14.86 15.25
N PRO A 252 1.32 14.43 14.31
CA PRO A 252 2.28 13.37 14.58
C PRO A 252 3.16 13.68 15.79
N PHE A 253 3.33 12.69 16.68
CA PHE A 253 4.19 12.80 17.85
C PHE A 253 5.64 12.52 17.49
N ILE A 254 6.25 13.45 16.74
CA ILE A 254 7.62 13.33 16.18
C ILE A 254 8.65 12.93 17.24
N GLU A 255 8.57 13.48 18.45
CA GLU A 255 9.53 13.22 19.51
C GLU A 255 9.52 11.76 20.02
N ARG A 256 8.45 11.00 19.73
CA ARG A 256 8.29 9.59 20.10
C ARG A 256 8.47 8.62 18.94
N LEU A 257 8.78 9.08 17.72
CA LEU A 257 8.86 8.20 16.53
C LEU A 257 9.84 7.04 16.68
N ASN A 258 11.00 7.25 17.34
CA ASN A 258 11.94 6.14 17.60
C ASN A 258 11.38 5.09 18.54
N GLU A 259 10.43 5.43 19.42
CA GLU A 259 9.75 4.50 20.31
C GLU A 259 8.54 3.85 19.60
N THR A 260 7.72 4.66 18.94
CA THR A 260 6.55 4.21 18.16
C THR A 260 7.00 3.23 17.08
N ASN A 261 7.96 3.60 16.23
CA ASN A 261 8.39 2.74 15.12
C ASN A 261 9.32 1.59 15.56
N ALA A 262 9.65 1.45 16.85
CA ALA A 262 10.59 0.43 17.31
C ALA A 262 10.06 -1.01 17.13
N ALA A 263 11.01 -1.93 16.92
CA ALA A 263 10.71 -3.35 16.77
C ALA A 263 10.30 -4.04 18.07
N SER A 264 10.51 -3.40 19.22
CA SER A 264 10.08 -3.91 20.53
C SER A 264 10.01 -2.78 21.56
N GLY A 265 9.35 -3.07 22.67
CA GLY A 265 9.22 -2.15 23.80
C GLY A 265 7.83 -1.49 23.88
N PRO A 266 7.54 -0.79 24.99
CA PRO A 266 6.21 -0.24 25.24
C PRO A 266 5.76 0.75 24.17
N GLY A 267 4.57 0.51 23.60
CA GLY A 267 3.96 1.38 22.59
C GLY A 267 4.62 1.30 21.20
N SER A 268 5.50 0.32 20.98
CA SER A 268 6.18 0.12 19.71
C SER A 268 5.34 -0.69 18.71
N LEU A 269 5.71 -0.61 17.43
CA LEU A 269 5.06 -1.38 16.37
C LEU A 269 5.14 -2.88 16.64
N GLY A 270 6.32 -3.36 17.04
CA GLY A 270 6.51 -4.78 17.39
C GLY A 270 5.60 -5.25 18.53
N GLU A 271 5.41 -4.41 19.55
CA GLU A 271 4.52 -4.74 20.68
C GLU A 271 3.04 -4.81 20.21
N GLN A 272 2.59 -3.86 19.39
CA GLN A 272 1.22 -3.93 18.85
C GLN A 272 1.04 -5.16 17.96
N VAL A 273 2.00 -5.46 17.09
CA VAL A 273 1.96 -6.65 16.22
C VAL A 273 1.86 -7.93 17.05
N GLU A 274 2.68 -8.10 18.09
CA GLU A 274 2.66 -9.27 18.96
C GLU A 274 1.27 -9.42 19.62
N ARG A 275 0.77 -8.33 20.21
CA ARG A 275 -0.55 -8.28 20.86
C ARG A 275 -1.67 -8.63 19.88
N CYS A 276 -1.69 -8.00 18.70
CA CYS A 276 -2.74 -8.20 17.72
C CYS A 276 -2.67 -9.60 17.11
N SER A 277 -1.47 -10.16 16.94
CA SER A 277 -1.28 -11.55 16.52
C SER A 277 -1.86 -12.52 17.54
N GLY A 278 -1.64 -12.27 18.83
CA GLY A 278 -2.23 -13.08 19.90
C GLY A 278 -3.76 -12.96 19.97
N GLN A 279 -4.30 -11.75 19.78
CA GLN A 279 -5.75 -11.50 19.85
C GLN A 279 -6.52 -12.06 18.65
N HIS A 280 -5.98 -11.94 17.44
CA HIS A 280 -6.66 -12.32 16.19
C HIS A 280 -6.20 -13.67 15.62
N GLY A 281 -5.21 -14.31 16.25
CA GLY A 281 -4.66 -15.60 15.82
C GLY A 281 -3.82 -15.53 14.54
N ARG A 282 -3.55 -14.33 14.03
CA ARG A 282 -2.72 -14.04 12.84
C ARG A 282 -2.21 -12.60 12.91
N PRO A 283 -1.09 -12.28 12.25
CA PRO A 283 -0.54 -10.92 12.24
C PRO A 283 -1.32 -9.95 11.34
N PRO A 284 -1.14 -8.62 11.52
CA PRO A 284 -1.73 -7.62 10.63
C PRO A 284 -1.20 -7.71 9.21
N ASN A 285 -2.04 -7.38 8.23
CA ASN A 285 -1.64 -7.32 6.83
C ASN A 285 -0.97 -5.99 6.48
N PHE A 286 -1.41 -4.90 7.09
CA PHE A 286 -0.85 -3.56 6.84
C PHE A 286 -0.38 -2.93 8.14
N LEU A 287 0.88 -2.52 8.16
CA LEU A 287 1.52 -1.83 9.28
C LEU A 287 1.66 -0.36 8.88
N LEU A 288 0.62 0.45 9.14
CA LEU A 288 0.57 1.83 8.67
C LEU A 288 1.26 2.76 9.68
N VAL A 289 2.34 3.43 9.26
CA VAL A 289 3.18 4.27 10.13
C VAL A 289 3.40 5.67 9.56
N ASP A 290 3.75 6.61 10.44
CA ASP A 290 4.33 7.91 10.09
C ASP A 290 5.87 7.83 10.20
N PHE A 291 6.57 8.58 9.34
CA PHE A 291 8.03 8.71 9.32
C PHE A 291 8.77 7.36 9.47
N TYR A 292 8.51 6.46 8.52
CA TYR A 292 8.95 5.06 8.54
C TYR A 292 10.45 4.86 8.79
N GLU A 293 11.27 5.85 8.48
CA GLU A 293 12.72 5.86 8.66
C GLU A 293 13.19 5.97 10.11
N TYR A 294 12.35 6.46 11.02
CA TYR A 294 12.66 6.50 12.44
C TYR A 294 12.69 5.08 13.03
N GLY A 295 13.67 4.83 13.91
CA GLY A 295 14.01 3.47 14.33
C GLY A 295 14.96 2.72 13.37
N GLY A 296 15.43 3.36 12.30
CA GLY A 296 16.52 2.85 11.46
C GLY A 296 16.18 1.56 10.71
N GLY A 297 14.92 1.42 10.29
CA GLY A 297 14.41 0.25 9.57
C GLY A 297 13.74 -0.81 10.45
N SER A 298 13.55 -0.53 11.74
CA SER A 298 12.82 -1.40 12.68
C SER A 298 11.43 -1.81 12.19
N VAL A 299 10.71 -0.94 11.49
CA VAL A 299 9.39 -1.29 10.93
C VAL A 299 9.48 -2.40 9.87
N PHE A 300 10.54 -2.39 9.06
CA PHE A 300 10.81 -3.45 8.09
C PHE A 300 11.33 -4.72 8.75
N GLN A 301 12.07 -4.59 9.85
CA GLN A 301 12.46 -5.73 10.68
C GLN A 301 11.22 -6.46 11.21
N VAL A 302 10.24 -5.72 11.74
CA VAL A 302 8.96 -6.30 12.22
C VAL A 302 8.23 -7.02 11.09
N ALA A 303 8.05 -6.38 9.93
CA ALA A 303 7.39 -7.01 8.79
C ALA A 303 8.13 -8.28 8.30
N SER A 304 9.46 -8.25 8.25
CA SER A 304 10.28 -9.39 7.83
C SER A 304 10.12 -10.58 8.78
N GLN A 305 10.11 -10.32 10.10
CA GLN A 305 9.88 -11.34 11.13
C GLN A 305 8.50 -11.98 11.00
N ILE A 306 7.45 -11.18 10.80
CA ILE A 306 6.09 -11.67 10.58
C ILE A 306 6.00 -12.54 9.33
N ASN A 307 6.64 -12.10 8.24
CA ASN A 307 6.61 -12.79 6.96
C ASN A 307 7.48 -14.06 6.94
N GLY A 308 8.38 -14.22 7.91
CA GLY A 308 9.30 -15.36 8.00
C GLY A 308 10.47 -15.26 7.02
N VAL A 309 10.92 -14.05 6.70
CA VAL A 309 12.05 -13.78 5.80
C VAL A 309 13.18 -13.06 6.56
N PRO A 310 14.45 -13.24 6.15
CA PRO A 310 15.56 -12.54 6.79
C PRO A 310 15.44 -11.02 6.58
N TYR A 311 15.70 -10.23 7.61
CA TYR A 311 15.85 -8.79 7.47
C TYR A 311 17.29 -8.46 7.08
N ASP A 312 17.55 -8.31 5.78
CA ASP A 312 18.87 -7.97 5.22
C ASP A 312 18.71 -6.90 4.11
N PRO A 313 18.50 -5.62 4.49
CA PRO A 313 18.26 -4.57 3.51
C PRO A 313 19.51 -4.35 2.65
N VAL A 314 19.39 -4.62 1.34
CA VAL A 314 20.49 -4.47 0.37
C VAL A 314 20.96 -3.00 0.28
N THR A 315 20.02 -2.06 0.48
CA THR A 315 20.31 -0.64 0.63
C THR A 315 19.90 -0.20 2.03
N PRO A 316 20.75 0.55 2.76
CA PRO A 316 20.33 1.12 4.04
C PRO A 316 19.07 1.96 3.88
N VAL A 317 18.12 1.77 4.79
CA VAL A 317 16.93 2.64 4.90
C VAL A 317 17.38 4.10 5.01
N ALA A 318 16.63 5.01 4.39
CA ALA A 318 16.89 6.43 4.47
C ALA A 318 17.03 6.88 5.93
N ARG A 319 17.82 7.92 6.17
CA ARG A 319 17.94 8.51 7.51
C ARG A 319 16.87 9.58 7.71
N PRO A 320 16.36 9.79 8.94
CA PRO A 320 15.56 10.96 9.26
C PRO A 320 16.20 12.25 8.74
N GLN A 321 15.41 13.11 8.11
CA GLN A 321 15.92 14.39 7.65
C GLN A 321 16.15 15.32 8.85
N PRO A 322 17.24 16.08 8.87
CA PRO A 322 17.55 16.95 9.99
C PRO A 322 16.49 18.05 10.12
N THR A 323 15.84 18.12 11.27
CA THR A 323 15.07 19.30 11.66
C THR A 323 16.05 20.47 11.86
N SER A 324 15.77 21.64 11.30
CA SER A 324 16.59 22.86 11.39
C SER A 324 16.83 23.40 12.82
N ALA A 325 16.58 22.61 13.87
CA ALA A 325 16.90 22.90 15.26
C ALA A 325 18.27 22.34 15.71
N GLY A 326 19.13 21.94 14.78
CA GLY A 326 20.53 21.60 15.09
C GLY A 326 21.40 22.85 15.23
N THR A 327 21.60 23.33 16.46
CA THR A 327 22.72 24.23 16.77
C THR A 327 24.00 23.55 16.32
N GLN A 328 24.63 24.06 15.26
CA GLN A 328 25.96 23.61 14.85
C GLN A 328 26.92 23.86 16.02
N THR A 329 27.30 22.80 16.72
CA THR A 329 28.47 22.83 17.61
C THR A 329 29.70 22.77 16.72
N SER A 330 30.05 23.92 16.12
CA SER A 330 31.35 24.10 15.48
C SER A 330 32.42 24.11 16.58
N THR A 331 33.28 23.10 16.58
CA THR A 331 34.55 23.09 17.30
C THR A 331 35.38 24.31 16.91
N PRO A 332 35.98 25.07 17.85
CA PRO A 332 36.70 26.28 17.51
C PRO A 332 38.08 25.94 16.93
N ARG A 333 38.27 26.15 15.62
CA ARG A 333 39.60 26.42 15.06
C ARG A 333 39.83 27.93 15.16
N GLY A 334 40.83 28.32 15.94
CA GLY A 334 41.25 29.70 16.05
C GLY A 334 41.74 30.26 14.71
N ASN A 335 41.27 31.45 14.37
CA ASN A 335 42.10 32.58 13.95
C ASN A 335 41.27 33.86 13.86
N ASN A 336 41.80 34.91 14.48
CA ASN A 336 41.22 36.25 14.57
C ASN A 336 41.23 36.97 13.21
N ALA A 337 40.06 37.41 12.75
CA ALA A 337 39.88 38.66 12.02
C ALA A 337 38.44 39.21 12.27
N GLN A 338 38.37 40.52 12.42
CA GLN A 338 37.32 41.39 13.00
C GLN A 338 35.94 41.42 12.26
N PRO A 339 34.88 42.01 12.86
CA PRO A 339 33.48 41.65 12.61
C PRO A 339 32.80 42.47 11.51
N PHE A 340 31.81 41.86 10.86
CA PHE A 340 30.81 42.56 10.05
C PHE A 340 29.43 42.32 10.66
N VAL A 341 28.74 43.41 11.01
CA VAL A 341 27.41 43.42 11.61
C VAL A 341 26.37 43.58 10.49
N GLN A 342 25.47 42.60 10.35
CA GLN A 342 24.19 42.72 9.66
C GLN A 342 23.35 41.52 10.14
N GLY A 343 22.35 41.69 11.00
CA GLY A 343 21.09 42.38 10.72
C GLY A 343 20.01 41.32 10.53
N SER A 344 19.64 40.63 11.61
CA SER A 344 18.66 39.52 11.61
C SER A 344 17.24 40.08 11.48
N HIS A 345 16.55 39.79 10.38
CA HIS A 345 15.10 39.96 10.28
C HIS A 345 14.42 38.62 10.51
N LEU A 346 14.03 38.37 11.76
CA LEU A 346 13.01 37.38 12.12
C LEU A 346 11.65 37.99 11.77
N VAL A 347 10.99 37.48 10.75
CA VAL A 347 9.56 37.75 10.50
C VAL A 347 8.77 36.67 11.23
N ALA A 348 8.30 36.99 12.43
CA ALA A 348 7.25 36.23 13.11
C ALA A 348 5.90 36.65 12.52
N LEU A 349 5.24 35.76 11.78
CA LEU A 349 3.85 35.95 11.39
C LEU A 349 2.95 35.40 12.52
N ALA A 350 2.52 36.32 13.39
CA ALA A 350 1.37 36.12 14.25
C ALA A 350 0.12 36.48 13.44
N SER A 351 -0.63 35.47 13.01
CA SER A 351 -1.96 35.68 12.42
C SER A 351 -3.02 35.46 13.51
N LEU A 352 -3.72 36.56 13.82
CA LEU A 352 -4.84 36.63 14.74
C LEU A 352 -6.00 35.73 14.28
N PHE A 353 -6.36 34.74 15.10
CA PHE A 353 -7.69 34.14 15.07
C PHE A 353 -8.66 35.11 15.76
N VAL A 354 -9.47 35.80 14.95
CA VAL A 354 -10.73 36.41 15.42
C VAL A 354 -11.86 35.48 15.01
N GLY A 355 -12.66 35.11 16.00
CA GLY A 355 -13.58 34.00 15.93
C GLY A 355 -14.74 34.18 14.96
N SER A 356 -15.05 33.08 14.30
CA SER A 356 -16.40 32.69 13.95
C SER A 356 -16.59 31.28 14.49
N VAL A 357 -17.22 31.18 15.65
CA VAL A 357 -17.72 29.90 16.18
C VAL A 357 -18.85 29.46 15.25
N ILE A 358 -18.50 28.63 14.28
CA ILE A 358 -19.46 27.74 13.63
C ILE A 358 -19.10 26.36 14.16
N VAL A 359 -19.93 25.87 15.08
CA VAL A 359 -19.96 24.47 15.46
C VAL A 359 -20.42 23.70 14.22
N ALA A 360 -19.48 23.26 13.40
CA ALA A 360 -19.71 22.23 12.40
C ALA A 360 -19.51 20.87 13.09
N PRO A 361 -20.43 19.91 12.90
CA PRO A 361 -20.36 18.63 13.58
C PRO A 361 -19.15 17.84 13.07
N PHE A 362 -18.63 16.98 13.95
CA PHE A 362 -17.71 15.90 13.63
C PHE A 362 -18.00 15.29 12.25
N LEU A 363 -17.17 15.62 11.26
CA LEU A 363 -16.88 14.73 10.15
C LEU A 363 -15.48 14.20 10.38
N VAL A 364 -15.45 13.11 11.13
CA VAL A 364 -14.37 12.13 11.09
C VAL A 364 -14.57 11.37 9.78
N LEU A 365 -13.64 11.52 8.85
CA LEU A 365 -13.47 10.64 7.69
C LEU A 365 -12.03 10.14 7.65
#